data_AF-A0A3R7YK78-F1
#
_entry.id   AF-A0A3R7YK78-F1
#
_cell.length_a   1.000
_cell.length_b   1.000
_cell.length_c   1.000
_cell.angle_alpha   90.00
_cell.angle_beta   90.00
_cell.angle_gamma   90.00
#
_symmetry.space_group_name_H-M   'P 1'
#
loop_
_entity.id
_entity.type
_entity.pdbx_description
1 polymer ?
#
loop_
_entity_poly.entity_id
_entity_poly.type
_entity_poly.pdbx_seq_one_letter_code
_entity_poly.pdbx_strand_id
1 'polypeptide(L)'
;MAFGSSSSSERYPSLEEGARSFQKKFEDMISSLTKRTLPLQRKAFECCVSCFDRHNDDHVKIADCMTRCHQQGEAIMRSLQRETEVLQSKLDSCQKTCYTRFAQPDKSADPASFEA
;
A
#
# COMPACT_ATOMS: atom_id res chain seq x y z
N MET A 1 -22.20 -6.01 -46.94
CA MET A 1 -21.17 -5.44 -46.05
C MET A 1 -21.42 -5.99 -44.66
N ALA A 2 -20.60 -6.94 -44.22
CA ALA A 2 -20.69 -7.51 -42.87
C ALA A 2 -19.73 -6.72 -41.97
N PHE A 3 -20.28 -5.98 -41.00
CA PHE A 3 -19.49 -5.37 -39.93
C PHE A 3 -19.17 -6.48 -38.92
N GLY A 4 -18.02 -7.13 -39.12
CA GLY A 4 -17.41 -7.99 -38.12
C GLY A 4 -16.92 -7.15 -36.96
N SER A 5 -17.69 -7.09 -35.88
CA SER A 5 -17.24 -6.57 -34.60
C SER A 5 -16.16 -7.51 -34.05
N SER A 6 -14.89 -7.21 -34.35
CA SER A 6 -13.75 -7.76 -33.62
C SER A 6 -13.81 -7.25 -32.19
N SER A 7 -14.57 -7.96 -31.35
CA SER A 7 -14.50 -7.83 -29.91
C SER A 7 -13.12 -8.30 -29.48
N SER A 8 -12.20 -7.36 -29.30
CA SER A 8 -10.90 -7.57 -28.70
C SER A 8 -11.09 -8.30 -27.38
N SER A 9 -10.77 -9.60 -27.37
CA SER A 9 -10.76 -10.44 -26.18
C SER A 9 -9.56 -10.00 -25.33
N GLU A 10 -9.74 -8.94 -24.54
CA GLU A 10 -8.83 -8.61 -23.45
C GLU A 10 -8.89 -9.77 -22.45
N ARG A 11 -7.89 -10.64 -22.54
CA ARG A 11 -7.74 -11.80 -21.68
C ARG A 11 -7.44 -11.27 -20.27
N TYR A 12 -8.48 -11.16 -19.43
CA TYR A 12 -8.30 -10.81 -18.03
C TYR A 12 -7.35 -11.81 -17.37
N PRO A 13 -6.32 -11.36 -16.63
CA PRO A 13 -5.39 -12.25 -15.96
C PRO A 13 -6.16 -13.13 -14.97
N SER A 14 -5.68 -14.36 -14.75
CA SER A 14 -6.25 -15.22 -13.72
C SER A 14 -6.19 -14.51 -12.36
N LEU A 15 -7.14 -14.81 -11.47
CA LEU A 15 -7.15 -14.27 -10.10
C LEU A 15 -5.81 -14.45 -9.39
N GLU A 16 -5.16 -15.59 -9.61
CA GLU A 16 -3.87 -15.92 -9.04
C GLU A 16 -2.73 -15.06 -9.62
N GLU A 17 -2.73 -14.83 -10.93
CA GLU A 17 -1.75 -13.99 -11.60
C GLU A 17 -1.92 -12.50 -11.24
N GLY A 18 -3.17 -12.05 -11.09
CA GLY A 18 -3.50 -10.73 -10.56
C GLY A 18 -3.00 -10.52 -9.13
N ALA A 19 -3.22 -11.52 -8.26
CA ALA A 19 -2.75 -11.48 -6.87
C ALA A 19 -1.23 -11.42 -6.78
N ARG A 20 -0.50 -12.25 -7.55
CA ARG A 20 0.97 -12.22 -7.60
C ARG A 20 1.50 -10.89 -8.14
N SER A 21 0.87 -10.34 -9.18
CA SER A 21 1.25 -9.04 -9.74
C SER A 21 1.07 -7.90 -8.73
N PHE A 22 -0.04 -7.90 -8.00
CA PHE A 22 -0.29 -6.93 -6.93
C PHE A 22 0.75 -7.06 -5.81
N GLN A 23 0.99 -8.27 -5.31
CA GLN A 23 1.98 -8.52 -4.26
C GLN A 23 3.36 -7.98 -4.64
N LYS A 24 3.83 -8.29 -5.86
CA LYS A 24 5.11 -7.80 -6.36
C LYS A 24 5.17 -6.28 -6.42
N LYS A 25 4.12 -5.63 -6.95
CA LYS A 25 4.05 -4.15 -7.01
C LYS A 25 4.06 -3.53 -5.62
N PHE A 26 3.42 -4.17 -4.65
CA PHE A 26 3.42 -3.71 -3.26
C PHE A 26 4.82 -3.83 -2.64
N GLU A 27 5.49 -4.98 -2.79
CA GLU A 27 6.86 -5.19 -2.33
C GLU A 27 7.85 -4.18 -2.97
N ASP A 28 7.74 -3.95 -4.28
CA ASP A 28 8.56 -2.97 -5.01
C ASP A 28 8.33 -1.53 -4.49
N MET A 29 7.08 -1.19 -4.16
CA MET A 29 6.73 0.10 -3.57
C MET A 29 7.37 0.28 -2.19
N ILE A 30 7.30 -0.72 -1.31
CA ILE A 30 7.91 -0.67 0.03
C ILE A 30 9.44 -0.57 -0.06
N SER A 31 10.06 -1.31 -0.99
CA SER A 31 11.50 -1.24 -1.24
C SER A 31 11.94 0.15 -1.72
N SER A 32 11.18 0.72 -2.67
CA SER A 32 11.43 2.07 -3.18
C SER A 32 11.29 3.13 -2.10
N LEU A 33 10.24 3.03 -1.27
CA LEU A 33 10.02 3.94 -0.16
C LEU A 33 11.17 3.90 0.84
N THR A 34 11.58 2.71 1.27
CA THR A 34 12.71 2.52 2.20
C THR A 34 13.95 3.26 1.70
N LYS A 35 14.31 3.07 0.42
CA LYS A 35 15.45 3.77 -0.20
C LYS A 35 15.25 5.30 -0.23
N ARG A 36 14.04 5.78 -0.54
CA ARG A 36 13.71 7.20 -0.55
C ARG A 36 13.71 7.85 0.83
N THR A 37 13.57 7.07 1.91
CA THR A 37 13.70 7.60 3.28
C THR A 37 15.14 7.74 3.76
N LEU A 38 16.14 7.14 3.08
CA LEU A 38 17.55 7.22 3.50
C LEU A 38 18.09 8.67 3.58
N PRO A 39 17.81 9.58 2.63
CA PRO A 39 18.22 10.98 2.77
C PRO A 39 17.57 11.69 3.96
N LEU A 40 16.35 11.29 4.34
CA LEU A 40 15.66 11.83 5.50
C LEU A 40 16.32 11.36 6.79
N GLN A 41 16.67 10.08 6.88
CA GLN A 41 17.43 9.53 8.01
C GLN A 41 18.78 10.24 8.14
N ARG A 42 19.50 10.42 7.03
CA ARG A 42 20.75 11.18 7.00
C ARG A 42 20.57 12.61 7.54
N LYS A 43 19.55 13.34 7.07
CA LYS A 43 19.25 14.70 7.57
C LYS A 43 18.93 14.72 9.06
N ALA A 44 18.21 13.72 9.56
CA ALA A 44 17.92 13.60 10.98
C ALA A 44 19.21 13.43 11.80
N PHE A 45 20.14 12.59 11.32
CA PHE A 45 21.46 12.43 11.95
C PHE A 45 22.28 13.73 11.92
N GLU A 46 22.36 14.40 10.77
CA GLU A 46 23.06 15.70 10.65
C GLU A 46 22.45 16.76 11.60
N CYS A 47 21.12 16.79 11.71
CA CYS A 47 20.41 17.64 12.66
C CYS A 47 20.78 17.32 14.11
N CYS A 48 20.79 16.04 14.48
CA CYS A 48 21.16 15.59 15.84
C CYS A 48 22.60 16.01 16.21
N VAL A 49 23.55 15.89 15.28
CA VAL A 49 24.93 16.36 15.49
C VAL A 49 24.94 17.88 15.73
N SER A 50 24.21 18.65 14.91
CA SER A 50 24.15 20.11 15.06
C SER A 50 23.53 20.60 16.38
N CYS A 51 22.74 19.75 17.06
CA CYS A 51 22.18 20.07 18.36
C CYS A 51 23.26 20.13 19.46
N PHE A 52 24.30 19.30 19.37
CA PHE A 52 25.44 19.35 20.28
C PHE A 52 26.26 20.63 20.07
N ASP A 53 26.53 20.98 18.81
CA ASP A 53 27.28 22.21 18.47
C ASP A 53 26.57 23.49 18.94
N ARG A 54 25.23 23.50 18.95
CA ARG A 54 24.43 24.67 19.31
C ARG A 54 24.24 24.88 20.80
N HIS A 55 24.16 23.80 21.56
CA HIS A 55 23.75 23.87 22.96
C HIS A 55 24.88 23.56 23.95
N ASN A 56 26.05 23.12 23.44
CA ASN A 56 27.34 22.85 24.10
C ASN A 56 27.26 22.01 25.39
N ASP A 57 26.54 22.46 26.43
CA ASP A 57 26.44 21.81 27.75
C ASP A 57 25.00 21.70 28.29
N ASP A 58 24.00 22.30 27.64
CA ASP A 58 22.60 22.22 28.08
C ASP A 58 21.94 20.93 27.59
N HIS A 59 22.11 19.86 28.35
CA HIS A 59 21.59 18.52 28.03
C HIS A 59 20.08 18.50 27.77
N VAL A 60 19.30 19.35 28.46
CA VAL A 60 17.84 19.42 28.27
C VAL A 60 17.53 20.02 26.90
N LYS A 61 18.19 21.12 26.53
CA LYS A 61 18.00 21.73 25.19
C LYS A 61 18.50 20.83 24.06
N ILE A 62 19.56 20.05 24.29
CA ILE A 62 20.05 19.05 23.32
C ILE A 62 18.97 17.99 23.08
N ALA A 63 18.40 17.41 24.14
CA ALA A 63 17.36 16.39 24.04
C ALA A 63 16.11 16.91 23.31
N ASP A 64 15.66 18.13 23.64
CA ASP A 64 14.53 18.79 22.96
C ASP A 64 14.84 19.07 21.48
N CYS A 65 16.08 19.44 21.17
CA CYS A 65 16.53 19.67 19.80
C CYS A 65 16.54 18.36 18.98
N MET A 66 17.09 17.28 19.54
CA MET A 66 17.11 15.97 18.89
C MET A 66 15.71 15.42 18.67
N THR A 67 14.79 15.63 19.61
CA THR A 67 13.38 15.26 19.46
C THR A 67 12.76 15.90 18.21
N ARG A 68 13.07 17.18 17.95
CA ARG A 68 12.61 17.88 16.74
C ARG A 68 13.24 17.34 15.45
N CYS A 69 14.47 16.84 15.49
CA CYS A 69 15.13 16.24 14.32
C CYS A 69 14.40 14.98 13.82
N HIS A 70 13.76 14.23 14.72
CA HIS A 70 13.04 13.00 14.37
C HIS A 70 11.59 13.21 13.91
N GLN A 71 10.96 14.35 14.25
CA GLN A 71 9.53 14.60 13.98
C GLN A 71 9.14 14.46 12.50
N GLN A 72 10.01 14.88 11.57
CA GLN A 72 9.74 14.77 10.13
C GLN A 72 9.74 13.30 9.66
N GLY A 73 10.64 12.48 10.21
CA GLY A 73 10.68 11.03 9.94
C GLY A 73 9.45 10.32 10.46
N GLU A 74 9.04 10.64 11.68
CA GLU A 74 7.85 10.03 12.28
C GLU A 74 6.56 10.39 11.54
N ALA A 75 6.44 11.62 11.04
CA ALA A 75 5.25 12.05 10.29
C ALA A 75 5.05 11.20 9.02
N ILE A 76 6.14 10.91 8.30
CA ILE A 76 6.11 10.05 7.11
C ILE A 76 5.77 8.61 7.50
N MET A 77 6.36 8.10 8.57
CA MET A 77 6.09 6.73 9.04
C MET A 77 4.62 6.55 9.44
N ARG A 78 4.05 7.52 10.17
CA ARG A 78 2.63 7.53 10.54
C ARG A 78 1.72 7.57 9.32
N SER A 79 2.07 8.37 8.31
CA SER A 79 1.32 8.44 7.05
C SER A 79 1.34 7.08 6.33
N LEU A 80 2.52 6.46 6.21
CA LEU A 80 2.67 5.15 5.58
C LEU A 80 1.80 4.08 6.27
N GLN A 81 1.83 4.05 7.60
CA GLN A 81 1.07 3.08 8.38
C GLN A 81 -0.43 3.25 8.11
N ARG A 82 -0.94 4.48 8.14
CA ARG A 82 -2.34 4.78 7.81
C ARG A 82 -2.71 4.33 6.39
N GLU A 83 -1.89 4.64 5.40
CA GLU A 83 -2.17 4.23 4.01
C GLU A 83 -2.17 2.71 3.84
N THR A 84 -1.32 2.00 4.59
CA THR A 84 -1.28 0.53 4.59
C THR A 84 -2.54 -0.06 5.22
N GLU A 85 -3.01 0.50 6.35
CA GLU A 85 -4.27 0.10 6.99
C GLU A 85 -5.48 0.35 6.07
N VAL A 86 -5.51 1.50 5.38
CA VAL A 86 -6.55 1.83 4.39
C VAL A 86 -6.53 0.84 3.23
N LEU A 87 -5.34 0.47 2.73
CA LEU A 87 -5.21 -0.51 1.67
C LEU A 87 -5.74 -1.89 2.09
N GLN A 88 -5.39 -2.36 3.29
CA GLN A 88 -5.90 -3.62 3.85
C GLN A 88 -7.43 -3.59 3.97
N SER A 89 -7.99 -2.51 4.52
CA SER A 89 -9.45 -2.34 4.64
C SER A 89 -10.16 -2.39 3.29
N LYS A 90 -9.57 -1.77 2.25
CA LYS A 90 -10.11 -1.81 0.88
C LYS A 90 -10.05 -3.21 0.28
N LEU A 91 -8.97 -3.96 0.52
CA LEU A 91 -8.84 -5.35 0.08
C LEU A 91 -9.91 -6.23 0.73
N ASP A 92 -10.09 -6.14 2.05
CA ASP A 92 -11.11 -6.91 2.77
C ASP A 92 -12.52 -6.58 2.28
N SER A 93 -12.81 -5.30 2.04
CA SER A 93 -14.10 -4.85 1.51
C SER A 93 -14.35 -5.37 0.08
N CYS A 94 -13.32 -5.33 -0.76
CA CYS A 94 -13.36 -5.91 -2.10
C CYS A 94 -13.65 -7.41 -2.04
N GLN A 95 -12.91 -8.15 -1.20
CA GLN A 95 -13.11 -9.57 -0.99
C GLN A 95 -14.55 -9.88 -0.56
N LYS A 96 -15.06 -9.21 0.48
CA LYS A 96 -16.45 -9.37 0.94
C LYS A 96 -17.46 -9.11 -0.16
N THR A 97 -17.26 -8.07 -0.96
CA THR A 97 -18.15 -7.73 -2.08
C THR A 97 -18.11 -8.81 -3.16
N CYS A 98 -16.93 -9.30 -3.52
CA CYS A 98 -16.77 -10.38 -4.50
C CYS A 98 -17.40 -11.68 -4.00
N TYR A 99 -17.17 -12.09 -2.74
CA TYR A 99 -17.84 -13.26 -2.17
C TYR A 99 -19.37 -13.09 -2.18
N THR A 100 -19.89 -11.92 -1.80
CA THR A 100 -21.33 -11.69 -1.77
C THR A 100 -21.96 -11.70 -3.18
N ARG A 101 -21.25 -11.19 -4.19
CA ARG A 101 -21.76 -11.15 -5.58
C ARG A 101 -21.58 -12.44 -6.35
N PHE A 102 -20.47 -13.15 -6.16
CA PHE A 102 -20.08 -14.28 -7.00
C PHE A 102 -20.17 -15.64 -6.29
N ALA A 103 -20.23 -15.68 -4.96
CA ALA A 103 -20.43 -16.92 -4.21
C ALA A 103 -21.89 -17.16 -3.81
N GLN A 104 -22.82 -16.26 -4.15
CA GLN A 104 -24.24 -16.61 -4.08
C GLN A 104 -24.57 -17.51 -5.28
N PRO A 105 -25.09 -18.73 -5.07
CA PRO A 105 -25.56 -19.57 -6.16
C PRO A 105 -26.64 -18.78 -6.90
N ASP A 106 -26.50 -18.72 -8.22
CA ASP A 106 -27.39 -18.00 -9.09
C ASP A 106 -28.82 -18.51 -8.88
N LYS A 107 -29.68 -17.74 -8.21
CA LYS A 107 -31.08 -18.11 -7.96
C LYS A 107 -31.91 -18.16 -9.25
N SER A 108 -31.31 -17.85 -10.40
CA SER A 108 -31.92 -17.96 -11.73
C SER A 108 -31.52 -19.22 -12.50
N ALA A 109 -30.65 -20.08 -11.95
CA ALA A 109 -30.37 -21.38 -12.52
C ALA A 109 -31.49 -22.36 -12.13
N ASP A 110 -32.49 -22.48 -13.00
CA ASP A 110 -33.52 -23.52 -12.93
C ASP A 110 -32.84 -24.91 -12.91
N PRO A 111 -33.01 -25.72 -11.85
CA PRO A 111 -32.35 -27.02 -11.71
C PRO A 111 -32.85 -28.06 -12.71
N ALA A 112 -33.81 -27.72 -13.57
CA ALA A 112 -34.44 -28.62 -14.54
C ALA A 112 -33.69 -28.76 -15.89
N SER A 113 -32.58 -28.05 -16.10
CA SER A 113 -31.86 -28.04 -17.39
C SER A 113 -30.63 -28.95 -17.47
N PHE A 114 -30.39 -29.79 -16.45
CA PHE A 114 -29.23 -30.68 -16.39
C PHE A 114 -29.54 -32.18 -16.44
N GLU A 115 -30.72 -32.57 -16.92
CA GLU A 115 -31.00 -33.95 -17.36
C GLU A 115 -31.81 -33.95 -18.66
N ALA A 116 -31.11 -34.13 -19.78
CA ALA A 116 -31.54 -34.88 -20.98
C ALA A 116 -30.35 -35.01 -21.96
#